data_AF-A0AAN0MC88-F1
#
_entry.id   AF-A0AAN0MC88-F1
#
_cell.length_a   1.000
_cell.length_b   1.000
_cell.length_c   1.000
_cell.angle_alpha   90.00
_cell.angle_beta   90.00
_cell.angle_gamma   90.00
#
_symmetry.space_group_name_H-M   'P 1'
#
loop_
_entity.id
_entity.type
_entity.pdbx_description
1 polymer ?
#
loop_
_entity_poly.entity_id
_entity_poly.type
_entity_poly.pdbx_seq_one_letter_code
_entity_poly.pdbx_strand_id
1 'polypeptide(L)'
;MGIHGVAVIGTLLRPFWFYMMIVNGYQVITKRPILYIGSETFFQWIVWLGGSRCTLGLAIAIRFFAKSEQLKSFGKVGLNSSLFNINETILFGVPIVDNKNFRVPFFAAPIVCAVVGYGAMAWGYVSIPSIVSPWVLPAPLGIFISSLGDFRSVVLSLILIVISFGVYFPFFKRYDRELQAQEQQR
;
A
#
# COMPACT_ATOMS: atom_id res chain seq x y z
N MET A 1 9.04 -15.25 -9.69
CA MET A 1 8.80 -16.24 -8.60
C MET A 1 7.49 -15.88 -7.91
N GLY A 2 6.43 -16.66 -8.12
CA GLY A 2 5.07 -16.45 -7.57
C GLY A 2 4.95 -16.68 -6.06
N ILE A 3 5.93 -16.22 -5.29
CA ILE A 3 5.93 -16.29 -3.83
C ILE A 3 5.36 -14.97 -3.31
N HIS A 4 4.27 -15.05 -2.54
CA HIS A 4 3.66 -13.88 -1.94
C HIS A 4 4.60 -13.32 -0.86
N GLY A 5 5.38 -12.27 -1.17
CA GLY A 5 6.44 -11.79 -0.30
C GLY A 5 5.97 -11.39 1.10
N VAL A 6 4.73 -10.90 1.22
CA VAL A 6 4.08 -10.63 2.52
C VAL A 6 3.89 -11.92 3.32
N ALA A 7 3.59 -13.05 2.68
CA ALA A 7 3.41 -14.32 3.36
C ALA A 7 4.73 -14.85 3.91
N VAL A 8 5.82 -14.78 3.13
CA VAL A 8 7.14 -15.26 3.58
C VAL A 8 7.70 -14.43 4.73
N ILE A 9 7.65 -13.11 4.61
CA ILE A 9 8.09 -12.21 5.69
C ILE A 9 7.17 -12.40 6.90
N GLY A 10 5.86 -12.51 6.66
CA GLY A 10 4.86 -12.75 7.68
C GLY A 10 5.11 -14.04 8.48
N THR A 11 5.54 -15.12 7.85
CA THR A 11 5.84 -16.38 8.57
C THR A 11 6.90 -16.19 9.66
N LEU A 12 7.89 -15.33 9.44
CA LEU A 12 8.96 -15.06 10.39
C LEU A 12 8.61 -13.93 11.38
N LEU A 13 7.97 -12.87 10.89
CA LEU A 13 7.75 -11.65 11.69
C LEU A 13 6.42 -11.64 12.46
N ARG A 14 5.42 -12.43 12.05
CA ARG A 14 4.09 -12.42 12.66
C ARG A 14 4.10 -12.73 14.17
N PRO A 15 4.95 -13.62 14.72
CA PRO A 15 5.04 -13.79 16.17
C PRO A 15 5.42 -12.48 16.90
N PHE A 16 6.36 -11.72 16.35
CA PHE A 16 6.80 -10.44 16.91
C PHE A 16 5.73 -9.36 16.76
N TRP A 17 5.10 -9.26 15.58
CA TRP A 17 4.01 -8.32 15.39
C TRP A 17 2.82 -8.63 16.28
N PHE A 18 2.47 -9.91 16.46
CA PHE A 18 1.39 -10.32 17.33
C PHE A 18 1.68 -9.93 18.78
N TYR A 19 2.91 -10.14 19.27
CA TYR A 19 3.32 -9.65 20.58
C TYR A 19 3.17 -8.13 20.71
N MET A 20 3.65 -7.35 19.72
CA MET A 20 3.51 -5.89 19.72
C MET A 20 2.04 -5.46 19.76
N MET A 21 1.17 -6.15 19.02
CA MET A 21 -0.26 -5.88 19.00
C MET A 21 -0.94 -6.19 20.33
N ILE A 22 -0.56 -7.27 21.02
CA ILE A 22 -1.05 -7.56 22.38
C ILE A 22 -0.69 -6.43 23.34
N VAL A 23 0.56 -5.97 23.31
CA VAL A 23 1.01 -4.89 24.19
C VAL A 23 0.28 -3.58 23.88
N ASN A 24 0.14 -3.22 22.60
CA ASN A 24 -0.62 -2.05 22.19
C ASN A 24 -2.10 -2.14 22.61
N GLY A 25 -2.73 -3.31 22.43
CA GLY A 25 -4.11 -3.55 22.85
C GLY A 25 -4.31 -3.39 24.36
N TYR A 26 -3.37 -3.91 25.16
CA TYR A 26 -3.37 -3.68 26.61
C TYR A 26 -3.22 -2.20 26.98
N GLN A 27 -2.38 -1.45 26.25
CA GLN A 27 -2.20 -0.01 26.46
C GLN A 27 -3.44 0.80 26.11
N VAL A 28 -4.16 0.41 25.06
CA VAL A 28 -5.47 0.99 24.74
C VAL A 28 -6.44 0.82 25.92
N ILE A 29 -6.56 -0.40 26.46
CA ILE A 29 -7.49 -0.71 27.57
C ILE A 29 -7.10 0.05 28.84
N THR A 30 -5.81 0.08 29.16
CA THR A 30 -5.29 0.76 30.35
C THR A 30 -5.08 2.26 30.19
N LYS A 31 -5.44 2.82 29.03
CA LYS A 31 -5.28 4.25 28.68
C LYS A 31 -3.83 4.74 28.83
N ARG A 32 -2.86 3.88 28.50
CA ARG A 32 -1.43 4.20 28.47
C ARG A 32 -0.99 4.57 27.06
N PRO A 33 0.10 5.35 26.91
CA PRO A 33 0.68 5.62 25.59
C PRO A 33 1.03 4.33 24.85
N ILE A 34 0.64 4.27 23.58
CA ILE A 34 0.92 3.13 22.71
C ILE A 34 2.41 3.15 22.32
N LEU A 35 3.11 2.03 22.48
CA LEU A 35 4.56 1.98 22.28
C LEU A 35 4.98 1.55 20.87
N TYR A 36 4.34 0.51 20.32
CA TYR A 36 4.85 -0.13 19.11
C TYR A 36 4.15 0.41 17.85
N ILE A 37 4.83 1.29 17.13
CA ILE A 37 4.37 1.75 15.81
C ILE A 37 4.47 0.64 14.77
N GLY A 38 5.57 -0.13 14.75
CA GLY A 38 5.89 -1.11 13.71
C GLY A 38 5.16 -2.47 13.80
N SER A 39 3.91 -2.49 14.27
CA SER A 39 3.08 -3.71 14.32
C SER A 39 2.54 -4.11 12.93
N GLU A 40 1.92 -5.30 12.81
CA GLU A 40 1.33 -5.78 11.54
C GLU A 40 0.31 -4.79 10.98
N THR A 41 -0.48 -4.13 11.84
CA THR A 41 -1.43 -3.09 11.46
C THR A 41 -0.79 -1.86 10.81
N PHE A 42 0.43 -1.50 11.18
CA PHE A 42 1.16 -0.43 10.50
C PHE A 42 1.53 -0.84 9.09
N PHE A 43 2.10 -2.04 8.92
CA PHE A 43 2.43 -2.55 7.59
C PHE A 43 1.19 -2.66 6.71
N GLN A 44 0.10 -3.20 7.26
CA GLN A 44 -1.18 -3.35 6.58
C GLN A 44 -1.71 -2.04 6.02
N TRP A 45 -1.77 -0.99 6.84
CA TRP A 45 -2.48 0.25 6.48
C TRP A 45 -1.60 1.35 5.88
N ILE A 46 -0.27 1.23 6.00
CA ILE A 46 0.68 2.23 5.51
C ILE A 46 1.58 1.66 4.40
N VAL A 47 2.13 0.47 4.59
CA VAL A 47 3.16 -0.08 3.69
C VAL A 47 2.54 -0.92 2.57
N TRP A 48 1.45 -1.62 2.86
CA TRP A 48 0.72 -2.49 1.92
C TRP A 48 -0.56 -1.83 1.39
N LEU A 49 -0.48 -0.51 1.19
CA LEU A 49 -1.57 0.32 0.70
C LEU A 49 -1.98 -0.09 -0.74
N GLY A 50 -3.17 -0.66 -0.88
CA GLY A 50 -3.66 -1.25 -2.11
C GLY A 50 -2.91 -2.50 -2.54
N GLY A 51 -2.44 -3.27 -1.55
CA GLY A 51 -1.76 -4.55 -1.71
C GLY A 51 -0.24 -4.46 -1.52
N SER A 52 0.44 -5.56 -1.82
CA SER A 52 1.89 -5.64 -1.71
C SER A 52 2.60 -4.49 -2.45
N ARG A 53 3.52 -3.80 -1.75
CA ARG A 53 4.34 -2.69 -2.31
C ARG A 53 3.61 -1.38 -2.61
N CYS A 54 2.51 -1.08 -1.94
CA CYS A 54 1.87 0.23 -2.03
C CYS A 54 1.36 0.54 -3.46
N THR A 55 0.70 -0.42 -4.11
CA THR A 55 0.32 -0.36 -5.53
C THR A 55 -0.95 0.43 -5.84
N LEU A 56 -1.66 0.96 -4.84
CA LEU A 56 -2.90 1.70 -5.08
C LEU A 56 -2.70 2.89 -6.03
N GLY A 57 -1.62 3.66 -5.85
CA GLY A 57 -1.29 4.79 -6.70
C GLY A 57 -1.02 4.37 -8.15
N LEU A 58 -0.39 3.22 -8.37
CA LEU A 58 -0.19 2.66 -9.72
C LEU A 58 -1.51 2.24 -10.35
N ALA A 59 -2.40 1.59 -9.60
CA ALA A 59 -3.71 1.19 -10.11
C ALA A 59 -4.56 2.40 -10.52
N ILE A 60 -4.52 3.48 -9.74
CA ILE A 60 -5.12 4.78 -10.08
C ILE A 60 -4.50 5.34 -11.36
N ALA A 61 -3.16 5.34 -11.47
CA ALA A 61 -2.46 5.82 -12.65
C ALA A 61 -2.89 5.07 -13.92
N ILE A 62 -2.92 3.73 -13.87
CA ILE A 62 -3.35 2.90 -14.99
C ILE A 62 -4.80 3.18 -15.35
N ARG A 63 -5.71 3.23 -14.36
CA ARG A 63 -7.15 3.38 -14.64
C ARG A 63 -7.47 4.69 -15.36
N PHE A 64 -6.86 5.79 -14.95
CA PHE A 64 -7.26 7.12 -15.39
C PHE A 64 -6.32 7.75 -16.43
N PHE A 65 -5.07 7.29 -16.52
CA PHE A 65 -4.06 7.93 -17.36
C PHE A 65 -3.44 6.98 -18.41
N ALA A 66 -3.78 5.70 -18.43
CA ALA A 66 -3.23 4.77 -19.42
C ALA A 66 -3.77 5.07 -20.81
N LYS A 67 -2.87 5.07 -21.79
CA LYS A 67 -3.19 5.30 -23.18
C LYS A 67 -2.95 4.07 -24.05
N SER A 68 -2.06 3.16 -23.66
CA SER A 68 -1.90 1.85 -24.32
C SER A 68 -3.11 0.96 -24.10
N GLU A 69 -3.49 0.20 -25.12
CA GLU A 69 -4.61 -0.74 -25.03
C GLU A 69 -4.30 -1.86 -24.03
N GLN A 70 -3.04 -2.31 -23.98
CA GLN A 70 -2.59 -3.29 -23.00
C GLN A 70 -2.86 -2.82 -21.56
N LEU A 71 -2.44 -1.61 -21.16
CA LEU A 71 -2.65 -1.15 -19.78
C LEU A 71 -4.10 -0.80 -19.48
N LYS A 72 -4.84 -0.25 -20.45
CA LYS A 72 -6.28 0.02 -20.28
C LYS A 72 -7.07 -1.23 -19.95
N SER A 73 -6.73 -2.37 -20.56
CA SER A 73 -7.41 -3.65 -20.30
C SER A 73 -7.40 -4.06 -18.83
N PHE A 74 -6.35 -3.70 -18.09
CA PHE A 74 -6.20 -4.01 -16.67
C PHE A 74 -6.76 -2.92 -15.74
N GLY A 75 -6.98 -1.69 -16.22
CA GLY A 75 -7.23 -0.53 -15.36
C GLY A 75 -8.46 -0.66 -14.44
N LYS A 76 -9.61 -1.09 -14.97
CA LYS A 76 -10.85 -1.17 -14.16
C LYS A 76 -10.77 -2.28 -13.12
N VAL A 77 -10.39 -3.49 -13.54
CA VAL A 77 -10.31 -4.65 -12.65
C VAL A 77 -9.18 -4.45 -11.65
N GLY A 78 -8.03 -3.95 -12.09
CA GLY A 78 -6.88 -3.68 -11.24
C GLY A 78 -7.14 -2.64 -10.16
N LEU A 79 -7.84 -1.54 -10.49
CA LEU A 79 -8.23 -0.55 -9.48
C LEU A 79 -9.23 -1.14 -8.47
N ASN A 80 -10.25 -1.85 -8.94
CA ASN A 80 -11.25 -2.44 -8.05
C ASN A 80 -10.63 -3.41 -7.06
N SER A 81 -9.78 -4.33 -7.51
CA SER A 81 -9.06 -5.24 -6.62
C SER A 81 -8.13 -4.47 -5.67
N SER A 82 -7.39 -3.49 -6.17
CA SER A 82 -6.44 -2.72 -5.37
C SER A 82 -7.12 -1.89 -4.28
N LEU A 83 -8.36 -1.42 -4.49
CA LEU A 83 -9.13 -0.72 -3.45
C LEU A 83 -9.40 -1.62 -2.24
N PHE A 84 -9.47 -2.93 -2.42
CA PHE A 84 -9.61 -3.92 -1.35
C PHE A 84 -8.27 -4.59 -1.00
N ASN A 85 -7.15 -3.92 -1.28
CA ASN A 85 -5.78 -4.40 -1.04
C ASN A 85 -5.41 -5.73 -1.74
N ILE A 86 -6.12 -6.09 -2.81
CA ILE A 86 -5.84 -7.26 -3.65
C ILE A 86 -5.14 -6.77 -4.91
N ASN A 87 -3.89 -7.17 -5.15
CA ASN A 87 -3.08 -6.53 -6.19
C ASN A 87 -2.48 -7.47 -7.25
N GLU A 88 -2.89 -8.73 -7.26
CA GLU A 88 -2.47 -9.74 -8.23
C GLU A 88 -2.79 -9.31 -9.67
N THR A 89 -3.95 -8.69 -9.89
CA THR A 89 -4.33 -8.18 -11.23
C THR A 89 -3.32 -7.15 -11.74
N ILE A 90 -2.77 -6.30 -10.85
CA ILE A 90 -1.79 -5.29 -11.23
C ILE A 90 -0.40 -5.91 -11.34
N LEU A 91 0.02 -6.76 -10.38
CA LEU A 91 1.35 -7.37 -10.35
C LEU A 91 1.62 -8.32 -11.52
N PHE A 92 0.60 -9.08 -11.94
CA PHE A 92 0.72 -10.04 -13.02
C PHE A 92 0.22 -9.49 -14.35
N GLY A 93 -0.78 -8.61 -14.35
CA GLY A 93 -1.32 -8.01 -15.58
C GLY A 93 -0.40 -6.94 -16.16
N VAL A 94 0.19 -6.11 -15.30
CA VAL A 94 1.33 -5.27 -15.66
C VAL A 94 2.56 -6.05 -15.22
N PRO A 95 3.51 -6.42 -16.10
CA PRO A 95 4.64 -7.28 -15.75
C PRO A 95 5.67 -6.53 -14.86
N ILE A 96 5.22 -6.00 -13.73
CA ILE A 96 5.96 -5.14 -12.80
C ILE A 96 7.17 -5.88 -12.23
N VAL A 97 7.00 -7.17 -11.96
CA VAL A 97 8.05 -8.03 -11.37
C VAL A 97 9.25 -8.15 -12.31
N ASP A 98 8.99 -8.28 -13.61
CA ASP A 98 10.04 -8.49 -14.62
C ASP A 98 10.52 -7.18 -15.26
N ASN A 99 9.70 -6.13 -15.21
CA ASN A 99 10.00 -4.86 -15.82
C ASN A 99 10.96 -4.01 -14.99
N LYS A 100 12.15 -3.77 -15.55
CA LYS A 100 13.20 -2.92 -14.94
C LYS A 100 12.70 -1.51 -14.61
N ASN A 101 11.78 -0.95 -15.39
CA ASN A 101 11.23 0.40 -15.17
C ASN A 101 10.48 0.50 -13.84
N PHE A 102 9.83 -0.57 -13.38
CA PHE A 102 9.05 -0.55 -12.15
C PHE A 102 9.82 -1.01 -10.91
N ARG A 103 11.04 -1.54 -11.04
CA ARG A 103 11.83 -1.96 -9.87
C ARG A 103 12.04 -0.82 -8.87
N VAL A 104 12.40 0.37 -9.37
CA VAL A 104 12.64 1.54 -8.51
C VAL A 104 11.38 1.93 -7.73
N PRO A 105 10.23 2.24 -8.36
CA PRO A 105 9.04 2.62 -7.59
C PRO A 105 8.50 1.48 -6.71
N PHE A 106 8.72 0.21 -7.08
CA PHE A 106 8.31 -0.97 -6.30
C PHE A 106 9.01 -1.12 -4.94
N PHE A 107 10.19 -0.51 -4.77
CA PHE A 107 10.85 -0.40 -3.46
C PHE A 107 10.67 0.99 -2.86
N ALA A 108 10.75 2.04 -3.68
CA ALA A 108 10.68 3.42 -3.20
C ALA A 108 9.31 3.76 -2.60
N ALA A 109 8.19 3.37 -3.24
CA ALA A 109 6.86 3.71 -2.77
C ALA A 109 6.57 3.22 -1.33
N PRO A 110 6.78 1.92 -0.99
CA PRO A 110 6.56 1.46 0.38
C PRO A 110 7.53 2.09 1.39
N ILE A 111 8.78 2.37 1.01
CA ILE A 111 9.77 3.03 1.90
C ILE A 111 9.33 4.47 2.21
N VAL A 112 8.99 5.25 1.19
CA VAL A 112 8.55 6.64 1.38
C VAL A 112 7.27 6.67 2.21
N CYS A 113 6.30 5.79 1.93
CA CYS A 113 5.08 5.68 2.72
C CYS A 113 5.36 5.28 4.17
N ALA A 114 6.28 4.33 4.39
CA ALA A 114 6.69 3.92 5.73
C ALA A 114 7.33 5.07 6.51
N VAL A 115 8.24 5.83 5.90
CA VAL A 115 8.91 6.97 6.56
C VAL A 115 7.90 8.04 6.94
N VAL A 116 7.00 8.41 6.01
CA VAL A 116 5.98 9.44 6.26
C VAL A 116 4.98 8.98 7.31
N GLY A 117 4.47 7.75 7.19
CA GLY A 117 3.50 7.19 8.12
C GLY A 117 4.09 6.98 9.52
N TYR A 118 5.32 6.48 9.61
CA TYR A 118 6.02 6.32 10.87
C TYR A 118 6.30 7.66 11.53
N GLY A 119 6.80 8.65 10.78
CA GLY A 119 7.05 10.00 11.29
C GLY A 119 5.77 10.66 11.83
N ALA A 120 4.66 10.56 11.09
CA ALA A 120 3.37 11.08 11.53
C ALA A 120 2.90 10.47 12.87
N MET A 121 3.17 9.19 13.10
CA MET A 121 2.84 8.50 14.35
C MET A 121 3.83 8.80 15.47
N ALA A 122 5.13 8.80 15.16
CA ALA A 122 6.20 9.06 16.12
C ALA A 122 6.15 10.47 16.70
N TRP A 123 5.74 11.46 15.90
CA TRP A 123 5.52 12.84 16.36
C TRP A 123 4.13 13.06 16.98
N GLY A 124 3.29 12.03 17.05
CA GLY A 124 1.96 12.12 17.66
C GLY A 124 0.92 12.89 16.85
N TYR A 125 1.16 13.12 15.55
CA TYR A 125 0.16 13.73 14.66
C TYR A 125 -1.01 12.79 14.38
N VAL A 126 -0.74 11.48 14.32
CA VAL A 126 -1.72 10.42 14.03
C VAL A 126 -1.59 9.30 15.04
N SER A 127 -2.73 8.75 15.47
CA SER A 127 -2.78 7.63 16.40
C SER A 127 -2.22 6.34 15.78
N ILE A 128 -1.55 5.55 16.60
CA ILE A 128 -0.96 4.26 16.18
C ILE A 128 -2.09 3.24 15.99
N PRO A 129 -2.20 2.58 14.82
CA PRO A 129 -3.23 1.60 14.57
C PRO A 129 -2.98 0.36 15.44
N SER A 130 -3.83 0.15 16.43
CA SER A 130 -3.61 -0.82 17.51
C SER A 130 -4.62 -1.96 17.54
N ILE A 131 -5.65 -1.90 16.68
CA ILE A 131 -6.67 -2.95 16.56
C ILE A 131 -6.60 -3.60 15.19
N VAL A 132 -6.74 -4.93 15.14
CA VAL A 132 -6.85 -5.67 13.89
C VAL A 132 -8.19 -5.35 13.24
N SER A 133 -8.17 -4.87 12.00
CA SER A 133 -9.36 -4.77 11.14
C SER A 133 -9.15 -5.64 9.90
N PRO A 134 -10.23 -6.07 9.21
CA PRO A 134 -10.11 -6.91 8.02
C PRO A 134 -9.23 -6.24 6.96
N TRP A 135 -8.19 -6.95 6.52
CA TRP A 135 -7.17 -6.42 5.60
C TRP A 135 -7.72 -6.03 4.22
N VAL A 136 -8.89 -6.56 3.86
CA VAL A 136 -9.58 -6.24 2.60
C VAL A 136 -10.30 -4.89 2.61
N LEU A 137 -10.41 -4.21 3.75
CA LEU A 137 -11.08 -2.91 3.80
C LEU A 137 -10.35 -1.86 2.95
N PRO A 138 -11.07 -0.90 2.34
CA PRO A 138 -10.45 0.27 1.75
C PRO A 138 -9.54 0.97 2.77
N ALA A 139 -8.33 1.31 2.35
CA ALA A 139 -7.28 1.74 3.28
C ALA A 139 -7.69 2.91 4.23
N PRO A 140 -8.41 3.96 3.78
CA PRO A 140 -8.85 5.01 4.69
C PRO A 140 -9.82 4.51 5.76
N LEU A 141 -10.66 3.54 5.44
CA LEU A 141 -11.60 2.94 6.40
C LEU A 141 -10.90 1.97 7.34
N GLY A 142 -9.99 1.15 6.83
CA GLY A 142 -9.22 0.19 7.61
C GLY A 142 -8.36 0.87 8.68
N ILE A 143 -7.62 1.94 8.30
CA ILE A 143 -6.78 2.68 9.25
C ILE A 143 -7.61 3.44 10.29
N PHE A 144 -8.78 3.97 9.91
CA PHE A 144 -9.69 4.65 10.83
C PHE A 144 -10.18 3.71 11.92
N ILE A 145 -10.62 2.51 11.55
CA ILE A 145 -11.06 1.50 12.52
C ILE A 145 -9.87 1.04 13.38
N SER A 146 -8.73 0.75 12.76
CA SER A 146 -7.54 0.26 13.48
C SER A 146 -6.95 1.29 14.44
N SER A 147 -7.16 2.59 14.19
CA SER A 147 -6.74 3.70 15.06
C SER A 147 -7.83 4.17 16.04
N LEU A 148 -8.86 3.36 16.28
CA LEU A 148 -9.95 3.66 17.22
C LEU A 148 -10.77 4.92 16.86
N GLY A 149 -10.91 5.19 15.56
CA GLY A 149 -11.72 6.31 15.07
C GLY A 149 -10.96 7.64 14.96
N ASP A 150 -9.62 7.62 14.89
CA ASP A 150 -8.86 8.83 14.65
C ASP A 150 -9.01 9.30 13.19
N PHE A 151 -9.75 10.39 12.97
CA PHE A 151 -9.95 10.95 11.63
C PHE A 151 -8.64 11.44 10.98
N ARG A 152 -7.61 11.77 11.75
CA ARG A 152 -6.30 12.18 11.21
C ARG A 152 -5.63 11.02 10.47
N SER A 153 -5.95 9.78 10.84
CA SER A 153 -5.47 8.58 10.14
C SER A 153 -6.05 8.45 8.73
N VAL A 154 -7.29 8.90 8.51
CA VAL A 154 -7.94 8.95 7.19
C VAL A 154 -7.18 9.92 6.30
N VAL A 155 -6.89 11.12 6.81
CA VAL A 155 -6.12 12.14 6.09
C VAL A 155 -4.73 11.62 5.75
N LEU A 156 -4.04 10.96 6.69
CA LEU A 156 -2.76 10.33 6.43
C LEU A 156 -2.87 9.28 5.31
N SER A 157 -3.87 8.40 5.35
CA SER A 157 -4.06 7.39 4.29
C SER A 157 -4.24 8.04 2.92
N LEU A 158 -5.03 9.10 2.81
CA LEU A 158 -5.19 9.86 1.55
C LEU A 158 -3.86 10.47 1.08
N ILE A 159 -3.06 11.04 1.99
CA ILE A 159 -1.72 11.56 1.68
C ILE A 159 -0.82 10.44 1.15
N LEU A 160 -0.83 9.26 1.80
CA LEU A 160 -0.04 8.11 1.36
C LEU A 160 -0.48 7.60 -0.02
N ILE A 161 -1.77 7.64 -0.34
CA ILE A 161 -2.28 7.33 -1.69
C ILE A 161 -1.70 8.30 -2.71
N VAL A 162 -1.69 9.60 -2.41
CA VAL A 162 -1.12 10.64 -3.29
C VAL A 162 0.39 10.45 -3.46
N ILE A 163 1.12 10.13 -2.39
CA ILE A 163 2.55 9.83 -2.44
C ILE A 163 2.82 8.60 -3.31
N SER A 164 2.08 7.51 -3.08
CA SER A 164 2.16 6.30 -3.90
C SER A 164 1.95 6.63 -5.37
N PHE A 165 0.90 7.38 -5.69
CA PHE A 165 0.63 7.84 -7.05
C PHE A 165 1.82 8.64 -7.61
N GLY A 166 2.32 9.64 -6.88
CA GLY A 166 3.45 10.47 -7.30
C GLY A 166 4.74 9.69 -7.55
N VAL A 167 5.02 8.67 -6.74
CA VAL A 167 6.19 7.80 -6.91
C VAL A 167 6.05 6.91 -8.14
N TYR A 168 4.87 6.31 -8.38
CA TYR A 168 4.65 5.41 -9.51
C TYR A 168 4.43 6.12 -10.85
N PHE A 169 3.81 7.30 -10.83
CA PHE A 169 3.37 8.03 -12.03
C PHE A 169 4.46 8.28 -13.09
N PRO A 170 5.68 8.75 -12.77
CA PRO A 170 6.69 9.00 -13.80
C PRO A 170 7.13 7.72 -14.50
N PHE A 171 7.26 6.61 -13.78
CA PHE A 171 7.65 5.32 -14.33
C PHE A 171 6.53 4.69 -15.15
N PHE A 172 5.30 4.78 -14.64
CA PHE A 172 4.09 4.39 -15.36
C PHE A 172 3.99 5.13 -16.70
N LYS A 173 4.13 6.45 -16.70
CA LYS A 173 4.00 7.28 -17.92
C LYS A 173 5.05 6.93 -18.97
N ARG A 174 6.27 6.62 -18.54
CA ARG A 174 7.34 6.16 -19.44
C ARG A 174 6.98 4.80 -20.06
N TYR A 175 6.56 3.84 -19.24
CA TYR A 175 6.24 2.51 -19.72
C TYR A 175 5.00 2.50 -20.63
N ASP A 176 3.95 3.25 -20.30
CA ASP A 176 2.77 3.39 -21.15
C ASP A 176 3.15 3.95 -22.53
N ARG A 177 4.04 4.95 -22.59
CA ARG A 177 4.54 5.48 -23.87
C ARG A 177 5.32 4.43 -24.68
N GLU A 178 6.15 3.61 -24.02
CA GLU A 178 6.89 2.52 -24.68
C GLU A 178 5.93 1.48 -25.29
N LEU A 179 4.87 1.10 -24.56
CA LEU A 179 3.83 0.20 -25.05
C LEU A 179 3.06 0.80 -26.23
N GLN A 180 2.65 2.06 -26.11
CA GLN A 180 1.94 2.75 -27.20
C GLN A 180 2.75 2.78 -28.49
N ALA A 181 4.06 3.04 -28.41
CA ALA A 181 4.93 3.07 -29.57
C ALA A 181 5.05 1.68 -30.22
N GLN A 182 5.06 0.61 -29.43
CA GLN A 182 5.05 -0.77 -29.92
C GLN A 182 3.69 -1.15 -30.56
N GLU A 183 2.59 -0.70 -29.97
CA GLU A 183 1.23 -0.92 -30.49
C GLU A 183 1.03 -0.21 -31.85
N GLN A 184 1.63 0.96 -32.07
CA GLN A 184 1.57 1.69 -33.33
C GLN A 184 2.46 1.11 -34.44
N GLN A 185 3.44 0.29 -34.09
CA GLN A 185 4.34 -0.38 -35.03
C GLN A 185 3.84 -1.76 -35.47
N ARG A 186 2.78 -2.27 -34.84
CA ARG A 186 2.09 -3.52 -35.21
C ARG A 186 0.93 -3.24 -36.16
#